data_AF-A0A964K5X9-F1
#
_entry.id   AF-A0A964K5X9-F1
#
_cell.length_a   1.000
_cell.length_b   1.000
_cell.length_c   1.000
_cell.angle_alpha   90.00
_cell.angle_beta   90.00
_cell.angle_gamma   90.00
#
_symmetry.space_group_name_H-M   'P 1'
#
loop_
_entity.id
_entity.type
_entity.pdbx_description
1 polymer ?
#
loop_
_entity_poly.entity_id
_entity_poly.type
_entity_poly.pdbx_seq_one_letter_code
_entity_poly.pdbx_strand_id
1 'polypeptide(L)' 'MKARIHVTLKNGVLDPQGKAIGHALAALGFAGVNDVRQGKFIEIDLTETDAKKAEANVKAMCQKLLANTVIENYSVEIVG' A
#
# COMPACT_ATOMS: atom_id res chain seq x y z
N MET A 1 -8.35 -17.05 -6.64
CA MET A 1 -7.00 -16.46 -6.50
C MET A 1 -7.08 -15.26 -5.58
N LYS A 2 -5.96 -14.84 -5.00
CA LYS A 2 -5.89 -13.62 -4.18
C LYS A 2 -5.03 -12.56 -4.85
N ALA A 3 -5.43 -11.31 -4.73
CA ALA A 3 -4.59 -10.16 -5.06
C ALA A 3 -4.21 -9.42 -3.79
N ARG A 4 -2.93 -9.09 -3.66
CA ARG A 4 -2.38 -8.29 -2.57
C ARG A 4 -1.84 -7.00 -3.16
N ILE A 5 -2.35 -5.88 -2.65
CA ILE A 5 -2.01 -4.55 -3.13
C ILE A 5 -1.39 -3.78 -1.97
N HIS A 6 -0.17 -3.29 -2.16
CA HIS A 6 0.45 -2.32 -1.26
C HIS A 6 0.35 -0.94 -1.90
N VAL A 7 -0.20 0.03 -1.17
CA VAL A 7 -0.28 1.44 -1.59
C VAL A 7 0.54 2.27 -0.62
N THR A 8 1.48 3.05 -1.14
CA THR A 8 2.37 3.89 -0.35
C THR A 8 2.37 5.31 -0.88
N LEU A 9 2.57 6.31 -0.02
CA LEU A 9 2.77 7.68 -0.48
C LEU A 9 4.07 7.78 -1.29
N LYS A 10 4.07 8.61 -2.34
CA LYS A 10 5.28 8.92 -3.11
C LYS A 10 6.32 9.62 -2.24
N ASN A 11 7.58 9.50 -2.66
CA ASN A 11 8.68 10.24 -2.04
C ASN A 11 8.42 11.75 -2.12
N GLY A 12 8.65 12.46 -1.02
CA GLY A 12 8.38 13.90 -0.91
C GLY A 12 6.94 14.27 -0.52
N VAL A 13 5.99 13.32 -0.56
CA VAL A 13 4.64 13.55 -0.02
C VAL A 13 4.68 13.38 1.50
N LEU A 14 4.18 14.40 2.21
CA LEU A 14 4.10 14.40 3.67
C LEU A 14 3.15 13.29 4.15
N ASP A 15 3.59 12.55 5.15
CA ASP A 15 2.82 11.48 5.82
C ASP A 15 2.60 11.83 7.30
N PRO A 16 1.52 12.56 7.63
CA PRO A 16 1.22 12.91 9.01
C PRO A 16 0.99 11.69 9.91
N GLN A 17 0.44 10.60 9.36
CA GLN A 17 0.14 9.38 10.13
C GLN A 17 1.42 8.64 10.48
N GLY A 18 2.31 8.45 9.51
CA GLY A 18 3.65 7.90 9.74
C GLY A 18 4.42 8.69 10.79
N LYS A 19 4.39 10.03 10.72
CA LYS A 19 5.05 10.89 11.73
C LYS A 19 4.45 10.72 13.12
N ALA A 20 3.12 10.65 13.25
CA ALA A 20 2.48 10.40 14.54
C ALA A 20 2.88 9.04 15.14
N ILE A 21 2.95 7.99 14.30
CA ILE A 21 3.40 6.66 14.74
C ILE A 21 4.87 6.71 15.18
N GLY A 22 5.75 7.36 14.42
CA GLY A 22 7.17 7.53 14.79
C GLY A 22 7.35 8.23 16.14
N HIS A 23 6.60 9.31 16.39
CA HIS A 23 6.61 9.98 17.70
C HIS A 23 6.10 9.09 18.83
N ALA A 24 5.05 8.30 18.59
CA ALA A 24 4.52 7.37 19.58
C ALA A 24 5.55 6.27 19.92
N LEU A 25 6.24 5.71 18.92
CA LEU A 25 7.30 4.73 19.14
C LEU A 25 8.45 5.31 19.97
N ALA A 26 8.87 6.54 19.67
CA ALA A 26 9.91 7.22 20.45
C ALA A 26 9.48 7.43 21.92
N ALA A 27 8.23 7.86 22.15
CA ALA A 27 7.68 8.04 23.50
C ALA A 27 7.59 6.73 24.30
N LEU A 28 7.42 5.59 23.62
CA LEU A 28 7.45 4.25 24.22
C LEU A 28 8.86 3.70 24.46
N GLY A 29 9.91 4.47 24.14
CA GLY A 29 11.30 4.09 24.40
C GLY A 29 11.96 3.27 23.29
N PHE A 30 11.32 3.12 22.12
CA PHE A 30 11.93 2.45 20.96
C PHE A 30 12.95 3.37 20.28
N ALA A 31 14.21 3.31 20.73
CA ALA A 31 15.32 3.99 20.09
C ALA A 31 15.69 3.33 18.75
N GLY A 32 16.20 4.12 17.79
CA GLY A 32 16.69 3.63 16.49
C GLY A 32 15.67 3.64 15.34
N VAL A 33 14.45 4.14 15.57
CA VAL A 33 13.47 4.38 14.49
C VAL A 33 13.74 5.74 13.84
N ASN A 34 14.25 5.74 12.61
CA ASN A 34 14.61 6.99 11.91
C ASN A 34 13.42 7.66 11.20
N ASP A 35 12.59 6.86 10.54
CA ASP A 35 11.40 7.33 9.84
C ASP A 35 10.34 6.24 9.81
N VAL A 36 9.08 6.64 9.76
CA VAL A 36 7.93 5.74 9.64
C VAL A 36 7.06 6.24 8.50
N ARG A 37 6.72 5.31 7.60
CA ARG A 37 5.80 5.53 6.49
C ARG A 37 4.61 4.61 6.67
N GLN A 38 3.42 5.18 6.66
CA GLN A 38 2.16 4.45 6.68
C GLN A 38 1.63 4.32 5.26
N GLY A 39 1.03 3.16 4.97
CA GLY A 39 0.43 2.85 3.69
C GLY A 39 -0.74 1.88 3.86
N LYS A 40 -1.42 1.58 2.77
CA LYS A 40 -2.55 0.66 2.75
C LYS A 40 -2.08 -0.71 2.26
N PHE A 41 -2.52 -1.76 2.93
CA PHE A 41 -2.49 -3.12 2.42
C PHE A 41 -3.92 -3.55 2.12
N ILE A 42 -4.19 -3.99 0.90
CA ILE A 42 -5.52 -4.39 0.44
C ILE A 42 -5.41 -5.80 -0.10
N GLU A 43 -6.21 -6.72 0.44
CA GLU A 43 -6.34 -8.08 -0.08
C GLU A 43 -7.71 -8.24 -0.75
N ILE A 44 -7.74 -8.84 -1.93
CA ILE A 44 -8.95 -9.07 -2.72
C ILE A 44 -9.00 -10.54 -3.12
N ASP A 45 -10.06 -11.24 -2.74
CA ASP A 45 -10.40 -12.56 -3.28
C ASP A 45 -11.00 -12.40 -4.68
N LEU A 46 -10.38 -13.03 -5.67
CA LEU A 46 -10.76 -12.99 -7.07
C LEU A 46 -11.36 -14.32 -7.52
N THR A 47 -12.48 -14.25 -8.23
CA THR A 47 -13.08 -15.37 -8.95
C THR A 47 -12.36 -15.70 -10.26
N GLU A 48 -11.54 -14.77 -10.76
CA GLU A 48 -10.67 -14.98 -11.92
C GLU A 48 -9.61 -16.05 -11.62
N THR A 49 -9.33 -16.88 -12.62
CA THR A 49 -8.39 -18.00 -12.55
C THR A 49 -7.17 -17.81 -13.45
N ASP A 50 -7.22 -16.88 -14.39
CA ASP A 50 -6.07 -16.49 -15.21
C ASP A 50 -5.26 -15.37 -14.51
N ALA A 51 -4.00 -15.68 -14.17
CA ALA A 51 -3.10 -14.75 -13.49
C ALA A 51 -2.91 -13.41 -14.22
N LYS A 52 -2.81 -13.40 -15.54
CA LYS A 52 -2.57 -12.18 -16.32
C LYS A 52 -3.83 -11.31 -16.37
N LYS A 53 -5.01 -11.93 -16.54
CA LYS A 53 -6.29 -11.21 -16.49
C LYS A 53 -6.56 -10.65 -15.10
N ALA A 54 -6.29 -11.43 -14.06
CA ALA A 54 -6.39 -10.99 -12.67
C ALA A 54 -5.51 -9.76 -12.42
N GLU A 55 -4.24 -9.82 -12.81
CA GLU A 55 -3.30 -8.69 -12.65
C GLU A 55 -3.77 -7.44 -13.41
N ALA A 56 -4.21 -7.58 -14.67
CA ALA A 56 -4.71 -6.47 -15.47
C ALA A 56 -5.94 -5.81 -14.83
N ASN A 57 -6.89 -6.63 -14.34
CA ASN A 57 -8.10 -6.14 -13.67
C ASN A 57 -7.75 -5.40 -12.38
N VAL A 58 -6.86 -5.96 -11.55
CA VAL A 58 -6.45 -5.32 -10.27
C VAL A 58 -5.69 -4.02 -10.53
N LYS A 59 -4.83 -3.96 -11.55
CA LYS A 59 -4.18 -2.70 -11.96
C LYS A 59 -5.20 -1.64 -12.37
N ALA A 60 -6.24 -2.03 -13.11
CA ALA A 60 -7.33 -1.11 -13.46
C ALA A 60 -8.11 -0.64 -12.23
N MET A 61 -8.36 -1.52 -11.25
CA MET A 61 -8.97 -1.14 -9.96
C MET A 61 -8.10 -0.14 -9.20
N CYS A 62 -6.78 -0.34 -9.19
CA CYS A 62 -5.83 0.58 -8.55
C CYS A 62 -5.86 1.96 -9.18
N GLN A 63 -5.85 2.03 -10.52
CA GLN A 63 -5.89 3.29 -11.26
C GLN A 63 -7.20 4.05 -11.09
N LYS A 64 -8.33 3.33 -10.99
CA LYS A 64 -9.66 3.94 -10.92
C LYS A 64 -10.11 4.30 -9.51
N LEU A 65 -9.62 3.59 -8.49
CA LEU A 65 -10.17 3.70 -7.14
C LEU A 65 -9.15 3.52 -6.02
N LEU A 66 -8.37 2.43 -6.03
CA LEU A 66 -7.66 2.01 -4.81
C LEU A 66 -6.44 2.90 -4.48
N ALA A 67 -5.86 3.55 -5.49
CA ALA A 67 -4.72 4.44 -5.33
C ALA A 67 -4.97 5.79 -5.99
N ASN A 68 -4.65 6.86 -5.27
CA ASN A 68 -4.54 8.19 -5.84
C ASN A 68 -3.18 8.34 -6.53
N THR A 69 -3.11 8.07 -7.83
CA THR A 69 -1.86 8.02 -8.61
C THR A 69 -1.10 9.34 -8.70
N VAL A 70 -1.69 10.47 -8.27
CA VAL A 70 -0.99 11.75 -8.14
C VAL A 70 0.04 11.68 -7.01
N ILE A 71 -0.38 11.18 -5.84
CA ILE A 71 0.39 11.23 -4.59
C ILE A 71 0.79 9.87 -4.03
N GLU A 72 0.24 8.78 -4.55
CA GLU A 72 0.51 7.39 -4.11
C GLU A 72 1.16 6.57 -5.23
N ASN A 73 2.00 5.63 -4.82
CA ASN A 73 2.48 4.49 -5.60
C ASN A 73 1.69 3.24 -5.16
N TYR A 74 1.63 2.24 -6.03
CA TYR A 74 1.13 0.92 -5.64
C TYR A 74 1.92 -0.22 -6.27
N SER A 75 1.92 -1.38 -5.62
CA SER A 75 2.35 -2.66 -6.19
C SER A 75 1.24 -3.68 -6.09
N VAL A 76 1.20 -4.61 -7.04
CA VAL A 76 0.20 -5.69 -7.10
C VAL A 76 0.94 -7.02 -7.14
N GLU A 77 0.54 -7.93 -6.28
CA GLU A 77 0.96 -9.32 -6.27
C GLU A 77 -0.28 -10.21 -6.44
N ILE A 78 -0.21 -11.17 -7.35
CA ILE A 78 -1.25 -12.18 -7.55
C ILE A 78 -0.77 -13.50 -6.94
N VAL A 79 -1.54 -14.01 -5.98
CA VAL A 79 -1.28 -15.25 -5.25
C VAL A 79 -2.28 -16.30 -5.72
N GLY A 80 -1.76 -17.40 -6.25
CA GLY A 80 -2.53 -18.55 -6.73
C GLY A 80 -3.25 -19.28 -5.61
#